data_AF-A0A0B8NME1-F1
#
_entry.id   AF-A0A0B8NME1-F1
#
_cell.length_a   1.000
_cell.length_b   1.000
_cell.length_c   1.000
_cell.angle_alpha   90.00
_cell.angle_beta   90.00
_cell.angle_gamma   90.00
#
_symmetry.space_group_name_H-M   'P 1'
#
loop_
_entity.id
_entity.type
_entity.pdbx_description
1 polymer ?
#
loop_
_entity_poly.entity_id
_entity_poly.type
_entity_poly.pdbx_seq_one_letter_code
_entity_poly.pdbx_strand_id
1 'polypeptide(L)' 'MSQGYNKTAKTVHWISAIVVIGMFAVGLWMVDLTYYSEWYQIAPHWHKSIGILLALLTLFRLLWKAMTKSPTVEALSLKR' A
#
# COMPACT_ATOMS: atom_id res chain seq x y z
N MET A 1 -15.35 -15.99 21.02
CA MET A 1 -14.72 -14.65 20.85
C MET A 1 -14.61 -14.41 19.36
N SER A 2 -15.42 -13.51 18.79
CA SER A 2 -15.38 -13.25 17.35
C SER A 2 -13.98 -12.75 16.99
N GLN A 3 -13.17 -13.62 16.36
CA GLN A 3 -11.90 -13.28 15.73
C GLN A 3 -12.22 -12.39 14.52
N GLY A 4 -12.65 -11.16 14.81
CA GLY A 4 -13.04 -10.18 13.83
C GLY A 4 -11.82 -9.86 13.02
N TYR A 5 -11.75 -10.46 11.83
CA TYR A 5 -10.82 -10.14 10.77
C TYR A 5 -10.53 -8.64 10.83
N ASN A 6 -9.27 -8.26 11.07
CA ASN A 6 -8.89 -6.92 11.49
C ASN A 6 -9.34 -5.91 10.42
N LYS A 7 -10.56 -5.36 10.55
CA LYS A 7 -11.26 -4.62 9.49
C LYS A 7 -10.44 -3.42 9.06
N THR A 8 -9.80 -2.78 10.03
CA THR A 8 -8.83 -1.70 9.84
C THR A 8 -7.70 -2.10 8.89
N ALA A 9 -7.10 -3.28 9.07
CA ALA A 9 -6.04 -3.76 8.19
C ALA A 9 -6.52 -4.04 6.76
N LYS A 10 -7.76 -4.52 6.59
CA LYS A 10 -8.39 -4.73 5.28
C LYS A 10 -8.67 -3.38 4.60
N THR A 11 -9.24 -2.42 5.30
CA THR A 11 -9.51 -1.08 4.78
C THR A 11 -8.21 -0.37 4.36
N VAL A 12 -7.19 -0.38 5.22
CA VAL A 12 -5.88 0.21 4.90
C VAL A 12 -5.27 -0.45 3.66
N HIS A 13 -5.36 -1.77 3.52
CA HIS A 13 -4.85 -2.47 2.33
C HIS A 13 -5.52 -2.02 1.03
N TRP A 14 -6.86 -1.93 1.00
CA TRP A 14 -7.59 -1.54 -0.20
C TRP A 14 -7.36 -0.07 -0.55
N ILE A 15 -7.27 0.81 0.45
CA ILE A 15 -6.87 2.21 0.22
C ILE A 15 -5.48 2.25 -0.42
N SER A 16 -4.50 1.51 0.11
CA SER A 16 -3.17 1.44 -0.51
C SER A 16 -3.22 0.96 -1.95
N ALA A 17 -4.03 -0.06 -2.25
CA ALA A 17 -4.17 -0.58 -3.61
C ALA A 17 -4.72 0.48 -4.58
N ILE A 18 -5.75 1.23 -4.17
CA ILE A 18 -6.30 2.34 -4.98
C ILE A 18 -5.23 3.42 -5.21
N VAL A 19 -4.48 3.79 -4.17
CA VAL A 19 -3.41 4.79 -4.27
C VAL A 19 -2.29 4.31 -5.21
N VAL A 20 -1.91 3.04 -5.16
CA VAL A 20 -0.93 2.45 -6.09
C VAL A 20 -1.40 2.56 -7.54
N ILE A 21 -2.67 2.21 -7.82
CA ILE A 21 -3.23 2.28 -9.17
C ILE A 21 -3.25 3.74 -9.67
N GLY A 22 -3.69 4.68 -8.83
CA GLY A 22 -3.67 6.11 -9.16
C GLY A 22 -2.26 6.64 -9.40
N MET A 23 -1.30 6.27 -8.55
CA MET A 23 0.11 6.60 -8.69
C MET A 23 0.70 6.06 -10.00
N PHE A 24 0.31 4.84 -10.41
CA PHE A 24 0.75 4.26 -11.68
C PHE A 24 0.19 5.04 -12.88
N ALA A 25 -1.10 5.39 -12.87
CA ALA A 25 -1.72 6.19 -13.91
C ALA A 25 -1.09 7.59 -14.02
N VAL A 26 -0.85 8.27 -12.88
CA VAL A 26 -0.13 9.55 -12.85
C VAL A 26 1.30 9.39 -13.37
N GLY A 27 1.98 8.30 -13.03
CA GLY A 27 3.33 8.01 -13.52
C GLY A 27 3.38 7.87 -15.03
N LEU A 28 2.41 7.17 -15.64
CA LEU A 28 2.29 7.05 -17.10
C LEU A 28 2.02 8.41 -17.76
N TRP A 29 1.13 9.22 -17.17
CA TRP A 29 0.85 10.56 -17.68
C TRP A 29 2.07 11.50 -17.60
N MET A 30 2.89 11.35 -16.55
CA MET A 30 4.08 12.18 -16.36
C MET A 30 5.15 11.96 -17.43
N VAL A 31 5.20 10.79 -18.05
CA VAL A 31 6.22 10.49 -19.08
C VAL A 31 5.98 11.28 -20.37
N ASP A 32 4.74 11.69 -20.61
CA ASP A 32 4.34 12.49 -21.77
C ASP A 32 4.52 14.01 -21.54
N LEU A 33 4.92 14.44 -20.33
CA LEU A 33 5.11 15.85 -20.02
C LEU A 33 6.39 16.37 -20.67
N THR A 34 6.26 17.44 -21.46
CA THR A 34 7.39 18.15 -22.04
C THR A 34 7.87 19.27 -21.11
N TYR A 35 9.10 19.75 -21.32
CA TYR A 35 9.71 20.83 -20.52
C TYR A 35 8.88 22.14 -20.48
N TYR A 36 8.05 22.38 -21.50
CA TYR A 36 7.19 23.56 -21.58
C TYR A 36 5.85 23.41 -20.84
N SER A 37 5.54 22.22 -20.32
CA SER A 37 4.33 21.99 -19.54
C SER A 37 4.49 22.53 -18.12
N GLU A 38 3.50 23.30 -17.65
CA GLU A 38 3.44 23.77 -16.26
C GLU A 38 3.54 22.61 -15.25
N TRP A 39 3.03 21.43 -15.64
CA TRP A 39 3.00 20.25 -14.79
C TRP A 39 4.31 19.45 -14.78
N TYR A 40 5.28 19.79 -15.63
CA TYR A 40 6.55 19.06 -15.78
C TYR A 40 7.30 18.90 -14.46
N GLN A 41 7.25 19.90 -13.58
CA GLN A 41 7.84 19.82 -12.23
C GLN A 41 6.80 19.48 -11.18
N ILE A 42 5.59 20.03 -11.27
CA ILE A 42 4.55 19.92 -10.24
C ILE A 42 4.10 18.46 -10.07
N ALA A 43 3.83 17.75 -11.16
CA ALA A 43 3.36 16.37 -11.10
C ALA A 43 4.38 15.41 -10.45
N PRO A 44 5.68 15.42 -10.81
CA PRO A 44 6.70 14.65 -10.09
C PRO A 44 6.82 14.98 -8.60
N HIS A 45 6.67 16.25 -8.20
CA HIS A 45 6.71 16.62 -6.79
C HIS A 45 5.60 15.95 -5.97
N TRP A 46 4.37 15.98 -6.49
CA TRP A 46 3.23 15.30 -5.87
C TRP A 46 3.38 13.78 -5.91
N HIS A 47 3.79 13.21 -7.03
CA HIS A 47 4.04 11.77 -7.18
C HIS A 47 5.06 11.28 -6.15
N LYS A 48 6.21 11.94 -6.03
CA LYS A 48 7.24 11.58 -5.04
C LYS A 48 6.70 11.64 -3.61
N SER A 49 5.96 12.68 -3.27
CA SER A 49 5.45 12.90 -1.91
C SER A 49 4.44 11.82 -1.51
N ILE A 50 3.47 11.54 -2.39
CA ILE A 50 2.46 10.49 -2.18
C ILE A 50 3.13 9.11 -2.15
N GLY A 51 4.11 8.87 -3.03
CA GLY A 51 4.89 7.63 -3.06
C GLY A 51 5.62 7.35 -1.76
N ILE A 52 6.24 8.36 -1.14
CA ILE A 52 6.91 8.23 0.16
C ILE A 52 5.89 7.90 1.26
N LEU A 53 4.74 8.59 1.30
CA LEU A 53 3.69 8.31 2.28
C LEU A 53 3.16 6.87 2.15
N LEU A 54 2.94 6.41 0.92
CA LEU A 54 2.53 5.05 0.63
C LEU A 54 3.59 4.02 1.05
N ALA A 55 4.88 4.32 0.82
CA ALA A 55 5.98 3.47 1.25
C ALA A 55 6.03 3.36 2.79
N LEU A 56 5.92 4.47 3.51
CA LEU A 56 5.86 4.49 4.97
C LEU A 56 4.67 3.70 5.52
N LEU A 57 3.50 3.88 4.93
CA LEU A 57 2.29 3.12 5.30
C LEU A 57 2.47 1.62 5.06
N THR A 58 3.13 1.25 3.96
CA THR A 58 3.44 -0.16 3.63
C THR A 58 4.42 -0.75 4.64
N LEU A 59 5.49 -0.03 4.99
CA LEU A 59 6.43 -0.45 6.03
C LEU A 59 5.75 -0.61 7.38
N PHE A 60 4.95 0.37 7.80
CA PHE A 60 4.15 0.27 9.02
C PHE A 60 3.26 -0.97 9.02
N ARG A 61 2.60 -1.27 7.89
CA ARG A 61 1.76 -2.46 7.75
C ARG A 61 2.56 -3.76 7.84
N LEU A 62 3.76 -3.81 7.25
CA LEU A 62 4.64 -4.98 7.33
C LEU A 62 5.13 -5.21 8.76
N LEU A 63 5.55 -4.15 9.45
CA LEU A 63 5.92 -4.19 10.87
C LEU A 63 4.75 -4.67 11.73
N TRP A 64 3.56 -4.10 11.52
CA TRP A 64 2.35 -4.52 12.21
C TRP A 64 2.03 -6.00 11.99
N LYS A 65 2.15 -6.49 10.75
CA LYS A 65 1.97 -7.92 10.43
C LYS A 65 3.04 -8.80 11.06
N ALA A 66 4.28 -8.34 11.16
CA ALA A 66 5.37 -9.08 11.80
C ALA A 66 5.17 -9.18 13.32
N MET A 67 4.68 -8.11 13.96
CA MET A 67 4.36 -8.09 15.39
C MET A 67 3.05 -8.85 15.72
N THR A 68 2.09 -8.84 14.80
CA THR A 68 0.84 -9.60 14.96
C THR A 68 1.12 -11.08 14.74
N LYS A 69 1.18 -11.87 15.82
CA LYS A 69 1.25 -13.34 15.73
C LYS A 69 0.09 -13.85 14.88
N SER A 70 0.40 -14.26 13.64
CA SER A 70 -0.56 -15.02 12.84
C SER A 70 -0.79 -16.35 13.56
N PRO A 71 -2.05 -16.80 13.71
CA PRO A 71 -2.32 -18.05 14.41
C PRO A 71 -1.52 -19.17 13.75
N THR A 72 -0.73 -19.87 14.56
CA THR A 72 -0.02 -21.08 14.16
C THR A 72 -1.05 -22.00 13.52
N VAL A 73 -0.89 -22.26 12.22
CA VAL A 73 -1.68 -23.28 11.54
C VAL A 73 -1.36 -24.61 12.21
N GLU A 74 -2.32 -25.13 12.97
CA GLU A 74 -2.27 -26.44 13.62
C GLU A 74 -2.41 -27.54 12.55
N ALA A 75 -1.47 -27.58 11.60
CA ALA A 75 -1.45 -28.51 10.48
C ALA A 75 -1.02 -29.93 10.87
N LEU A 76 -0.87 -30.23 12.17
CA LEU A 76 -0.33 -31.50 12.66
C LEU A 76 -1.30 -32.32 13.54
N SER A 77 -2.55 -31.86 13.74
CA SER A 77 -3.53 -32.58 14.58
C SER A 77 -4.29 -33.70 13.83
N LEU A 78 -4.28 -33.72 12.50
CA LEU A 78 -5.02 -34.71 11.68
C LEU A 78 -4.19 -35.94 11.25
N LYS A 79 -3.29 -36.41 12.11
CA LYS A 79 -2.56 -37.69 11.91
C LYS A 79 -2.80 -38.65 13.07
N ARG A 80 -4.06 -38.95 13.36
CA ARG A 80 -4.47 -40.08 14.21
C ARG A 80 -5.26 -41.08 13.39
#